data_AF-A0A8J7X958-F1
#
_entry.id   AF-A0A8J7X958-F1
#
_cell.length_a   1.000
_cell.length_b   1.000
_cell.length_c   1.000
_cell.angle_alpha   90.00
_cell.angle_beta   90.00
_cell.angle_gamma   90.00
#
_symmetry.space_group_name_H-M   'P 1'
#
loop_
_entity.id
_entity.type
_entity.pdbx_description
1 polymer ?
#
loop_
_entity_poly.entity_id
_entity_poly.type
_entity_poly.pdbx_seq_one_letter_code
_entity_poly.pdbx_strand_id
1 'polypeptide(L)'
;MLKDRKVVVYTVISILLLSVLSVNAQSHTIIIHVQTFGYEGRDLVKMKGEIVNEDSHYFEITCSPGVLARISKEINIEKLPVVQVTDTTYRVPKDYLTEIGPAEYVALVPNDVARIKWNLKDKIKGMPPEREVTILVMCRDGLSVNLETYGTVTHRFMSGKGASLQIPVAHIRPLSEDPGVLFLEDDFEVHMCLSQSIPLINADDCWSAGYDGTGTKICIIDTGIDPNHCDFPSGKIVAWADFVNSQGTPYDDNGHGTHCASIAAGEYAPKGVAPGASLMGCKVLTSAGSGSESTIIAGIDWAVNNGADIISMSLGGAGGDGTSALAQESDWAVDQGVVVATVVGGEGACCTVGTPGDARKVITVTASDKSDALASFNSRGPTTDGRIKPDIAAPGVSISAADAGTSCSDVAMSGSSMAAPHIAGVAALMLDARGTATPLQIKNCLGATAIDKGNTNKDCLWGWGRVDAYAAVIQVINNPNVSPPPDGDCGCSCDGSCLGTALLLLLLGLGTAIRR
;
A
#
# COMPACT_ATOMS: atom_id res chain seq x y z
N MET A 1 -50.93 18.06 -22.53
CA MET A 1 -50.21 18.79 -21.48
C MET A 1 -49.72 17.76 -20.47
N LEU A 2 -48.59 17.13 -20.78
CA LEU A 2 -48.08 15.95 -20.09
C LEU A 2 -46.97 16.36 -19.12
N LYS A 3 -47.13 15.94 -17.86
CA LYS A 3 -46.09 15.85 -16.83
C LYS A 3 -45.09 14.77 -17.27
N ASP A 4 -44.03 15.17 -17.95
CA ASP A 4 -42.82 14.37 -18.17
C ASP A 4 -41.73 15.30 -18.73
N ARG A 5 -40.62 15.47 -17.98
CA ARG A 5 -39.23 15.67 -18.44
C ARG A 5 -38.36 16.38 -17.39
N LYS A 6 -37.30 15.65 -16.96
CA LYS A 6 -35.88 16.06 -16.76
C LYS A 6 -35.63 17.17 -15.71
N VAL A 7 -34.61 17.07 -14.84
CA VAL A 7 -33.17 17.24 -15.17
C VAL A 7 -32.31 16.55 -14.11
N VAL A 8 -31.41 15.68 -14.59
CA VAL A 8 -30.23 15.15 -13.87
C VAL A 8 -29.27 16.30 -13.62
N VAL A 9 -28.87 16.56 -12.37
CA VAL A 9 -27.81 17.51 -12.04
C VAL A 9 -26.58 16.71 -11.60
N TYR A 10 -25.52 16.81 -12.39
CA TYR A 10 -24.20 16.26 -12.13
C TYR A 10 -23.58 16.95 -10.90
N THR A 11 -23.09 16.18 -9.94
CA THR A 11 -22.31 16.70 -8.81
C THR A 11 -20.90 17.04 -9.32
N VAL A 12 -20.62 18.34 -9.46
CA VAL A 12 -19.30 18.85 -9.81
C VAL A 12 -18.41 18.84 -8.57
N ILE A 13 -17.36 18.03 -8.59
CA ILE A 13 -16.29 18.07 -7.59
C ILE A 13 -15.55 19.40 -7.79
N SER A 14 -15.57 20.27 -6.77
CA SER A 14 -14.71 21.46 -6.72
C SER A 14 -13.61 21.24 -5.69
N ILE A 15 -12.36 21.05 -6.14
CA ILE A 15 -11.18 21.07 -5.26
C ILE A 15 -10.80 22.53 -5.03
N LEU A 16 -10.70 22.99 -3.78
CA LEU A 16 -10.20 24.31 -3.42
C LEU A 16 -8.70 24.20 -3.10
N LEU A 17 -7.83 24.67 -4.00
CA LEU A 17 -6.39 24.77 -3.78
C LEU A 17 -6.05 26.21 -3.36
N LEU A 18 -5.50 26.38 -2.16
CA LEU A 18 -4.94 27.66 -1.71
C LEU A 18 -3.43 27.62 -1.92
N SER A 19 -2.89 28.57 -2.68
CA SER A 19 -1.44 28.74 -2.82
C SER A 19 -1.06 30.18 -2.45
N VAL A 20 -0.14 30.32 -1.51
CA VAL A 20 0.47 31.62 -1.14
C VAL A 20 1.70 31.81 -2.02
N LEU A 21 1.61 32.71 -3.00
CA LEU A 21 2.66 32.86 -4.03
C LEU A 21 3.59 34.08 -3.81
N SER A 22 3.23 35.08 -2.99
CA SER A 22 4.21 36.11 -2.58
C SER A 22 3.77 36.95 -1.37
N VAL A 23 4.75 37.36 -0.57
CA VAL A 23 4.63 38.42 0.44
C VAL A 23 5.27 39.69 -0.12
N ASN A 24 4.50 40.78 -0.26
CA ASN A 24 5.06 42.08 -0.65
C ASN A 24 5.53 42.83 0.60
N ALA A 25 6.85 42.95 0.77
CA ALA A 25 7.48 43.51 1.96
C ALA A 25 7.27 45.03 2.16
N GLN A 26 6.65 45.74 1.21
CA GLN A 26 6.41 47.19 1.34
C GLN A 26 4.99 47.60 1.73
N SER A 27 4.00 46.69 1.70
CA SER A 27 2.59 47.05 1.94
C SER A 27 1.87 46.26 3.03
N HIS A 28 2.56 45.37 3.76
CA HIS A 28 1.93 44.45 4.74
C HIS A 28 0.71 43.71 4.16
N THR A 29 0.75 43.38 2.86
CA THR A 29 -0.36 42.73 2.16
C THR A 29 0.01 41.28 1.86
N ILE A 30 -0.77 40.35 2.39
CA ILE A 30 -0.67 38.92 2.02
C ILE A 30 -1.71 38.67 0.93
N ILE A 31 -1.23 38.30 -0.26
CA ILE A 31 -2.08 37.96 -1.42
C ILE A 31 -2.18 36.45 -1.49
N ILE A 32 -3.37 35.92 -1.21
CA ILE A 32 -3.67 34.48 -1.30
C ILE A 32 -4.41 34.23 -2.60
N HIS A 33 -3.83 33.39 -3.46
CA HIS A 33 -4.49 32.93 -4.68
C HIS A 33 -5.23 31.64 -4.39
N VAL A 34 -6.56 31.69 -4.50
CA VAL A 34 -7.43 30.52 -4.41
C VAL A 34 -7.71 30.04 -5.83
N GLN A 35 -7.33 28.80 -6.14
CA GLN A 35 -7.61 28.17 -7.42
C GLN A 35 -8.56 27.00 -7.20
N THR A 36 -9.74 27.06 -7.81
CA THR A 36 -10.70 25.96 -7.77
C THR A 36 -10.66 25.16 -9.07
N PHE A 37 -10.68 23.83 -8.98
CA PHE A 37 -10.84 22.95 -10.16
C PHE A 37 -12.22 22.30 -10.10
N GLY A 38 -13.06 22.63 -11.08
CA GLY A 38 -14.32 21.93 -11.36
C GLY A 38 -14.33 21.40 -12.79
N TYR A 39 -14.71 20.13 -12.96
CA TYR A 39 -14.91 19.53 -14.28
C TYR A 39 -16.35 19.77 -14.76
N GLU A 40 -16.53 20.84 -15.53
CA GLU A 40 -17.42 20.89 -16.71
C GLU A 40 -16.95 22.08 -17.57
N GLY A 41 -16.88 21.90 -18.88
CA GLY A 41 -16.14 22.79 -19.78
C GLY A 41 -16.44 24.29 -19.61
N ARG A 42 -15.38 25.06 -19.30
CA ARG A 42 -15.24 26.52 -19.28
C ARG A 42 -16.09 27.28 -18.23
N ASP A 43 -15.45 27.64 -17.11
CA ASP A 43 -15.16 29.03 -16.70
C ASP A 43 -14.34 29.03 -15.40
N LEU A 44 -13.16 29.66 -15.43
CA LEU A 44 -12.23 29.77 -14.30
C LEU A 44 -12.72 30.84 -13.31
N VAL A 45 -13.13 30.45 -12.11
CA VAL A 45 -13.43 31.40 -11.02
C VAL A 45 -12.15 31.69 -10.23
N LYS A 46 -11.59 32.90 -10.39
CA LYS A 46 -10.52 33.40 -9.50
C LYS A 46 -11.17 34.04 -8.28
N MET A 47 -10.88 33.52 -7.08
CA MET A 47 -11.17 34.24 -5.82
C MET A 47 -9.90 34.91 -5.32
N LYS A 48 -10.04 36.17 -4.89
CA LYS A 48 -8.95 36.96 -4.31
C LYS A 48 -9.37 37.35 -2.89
N GLY A 49 -8.61 36.90 -1.89
CA GLY A 49 -8.73 37.35 -0.51
C GLY A 49 -7.62 38.34 -0.19
N GLU A 50 -7.93 39.39 0.57
CA GLU A 50 -6.97 40.41 0.98
C GLU A 50 -7.09 40.62 2.49
N ILE A 51 -5.97 40.54 3.21
CA ILE A 51 -5.91 40.94 4.61
C ILE A 51 -5.70 42.46 4.61
N VAL A 52 -6.76 43.20 4.95
CA VAL A 52 -6.77 44.66 4.80
C VAL A 52 -6.10 45.36 6.00
N ASN A 53 -6.00 44.71 7.17
CA ASN A 53 -5.27 45.24 8.33
C ASN A 53 -5.08 44.18 9.44
N GLU A 54 -3.91 44.13 10.12
CA GLU A 54 -3.67 43.18 11.23
C GLU A 54 -4.58 43.45 12.45
N ASP A 55 -4.98 44.71 12.65
CA ASP A 55 -5.81 45.17 13.77
C ASP A 55 -7.33 44.90 13.62
N SER A 56 -7.76 44.35 12.48
CA SER A 56 -9.18 44.05 12.24
C SER A 56 -9.50 42.60 12.62
N HIS A 57 -10.53 42.39 13.46
CA HIS A 57 -11.00 41.06 13.90
C HIS A 57 -11.71 40.24 12.77
N TYR A 58 -11.47 40.54 11.50
CA TYR A 58 -12.16 39.92 10.36
C TYR A 58 -11.31 39.86 9.08
N PHE A 59 -11.63 38.91 8.18
CA PHE A 59 -11.06 38.74 6.84
C PHE A 59 -12.08 39.10 5.76
N GLU A 60 -11.65 39.75 4.68
CA GLU A 60 -12.51 40.08 3.53
C GLU A 60 -12.27 39.16 2.34
N ILE A 61 -13.34 38.52 1.86
CA ILE A 61 -13.35 37.63 0.70
C ILE A 61 -14.11 38.31 -0.42
N THR A 62 -13.50 38.45 -1.60
CA THR A 62 -14.17 39.01 -2.79
C THR A 62 -14.40 37.95 -3.87
N CYS A 63 -15.64 37.79 -4.33
CA CYS A 63 -16.03 36.85 -5.38
C CYS A 63 -17.04 37.47 -6.37
N SER A 64 -17.16 36.89 -7.57
CA SER A 64 -18.14 37.31 -8.58
C SER A 64 -19.59 37.16 -8.08
N PRO A 65 -20.52 38.06 -8.48
CA PRO A 65 -21.91 38.00 -8.05
C PRO A 65 -22.58 36.64 -8.36
N GLY A 66 -23.25 36.04 -7.36
CA GLY A 66 -23.98 34.77 -7.51
C GLY A 66 -23.18 33.49 -7.20
N VAL A 67 -21.85 33.57 -7.07
CA VAL A 67 -20.99 32.42 -6.71
C VAL A 67 -21.23 32.00 -5.25
N LEU A 68 -21.27 32.95 -4.33
CA LEU A 68 -21.47 32.65 -2.91
C LEU A 68 -22.92 32.30 -2.56
N ALA A 69 -23.90 32.69 -3.37
CA ALA A 69 -25.30 32.23 -3.23
C ALA A 69 -25.48 30.75 -3.62
N ARG A 70 -24.56 30.21 -4.44
CA ARG A 70 -24.46 28.77 -4.73
C ARG A 70 -23.72 28.03 -3.63
N ILE A 71 -22.60 28.59 -3.15
CA ILE A 71 -21.81 28.04 -2.03
C ILE A 71 -22.60 28.06 -0.71
N SER A 72 -23.38 29.11 -0.43
CA SER A 72 -24.19 29.21 0.80
C SER A 72 -25.30 28.16 0.86
N LYS A 73 -25.81 27.76 -0.31
CA LYS A 73 -26.78 26.68 -0.47
C LYS A 73 -26.19 25.29 -0.22
N GLU A 74 -24.90 25.10 -0.46
CA GLU A 74 -24.19 23.83 -0.30
C GLU A 74 -23.50 23.67 1.06
N ILE A 75 -23.07 24.78 1.70
CA ILE A 75 -22.28 24.74 2.95
C ILE A 75 -23.11 25.15 4.20
N ASN A 76 -24.39 25.49 4.06
CA ASN A 76 -25.24 25.96 5.17
C ASN A 76 -24.61 27.15 5.92
N ILE A 77 -24.20 28.17 5.15
CA ILE A 77 -23.48 29.37 5.62
C ILE A 77 -24.30 30.21 6.63
N GLU A 78 -25.62 30.03 6.74
CA GLU A 78 -26.46 30.74 7.72
C GLU A 78 -26.07 30.45 9.19
N LYS A 79 -25.27 29.40 9.44
CA LYS A 79 -24.71 29.08 10.76
C LYS A 79 -23.31 29.65 11.00
N LEU A 80 -22.68 30.24 9.99
CA LEU A 80 -21.39 30.91 10.11
C LEU A 80 -21.63 32.41 10.33
N PRO A 81 -20.87 33.09 11.20
CA PRO A 81 -21.04 34.52 11.46
C PRO A 81 -20.41 35.37 10.34
N VAL A 82 -20.82 35.15 9.09
CA VAL A 82 -20.33 35.87 7.91
C VAL A 82 -21.21 37.09 7.66
N VAL A 83 -20.60 38.27 7.54
CA VAL A 83 -21.32 39.52 7.26
C VAL A 83 -21.05 39.96 5.83
N GLN A 84 -22.09 40.05 5.01
CA GLN A 84 -21.96 40.61 3.66
C GLN A 84 -21.74 42.12 3.75
N VAL A 85 -20.69 42.62 3.09
CA VAL A 85 -20.30 44.05 3.09
C VAL A 85 -20.70 44.73 1.79
N THR A 86 -20.57 44.01 0.67
CA THR A 86 -21.00 44.46 -0.67
C THR A 86 -21.55 43.27 -1.47
N ASP A 87 -22.02 43.50 -2.70
CA ASP A 87 -22.50 42.44 -3.61
C ASP A 87 -21.42 41.42 -3.99
N THR A 88 -20.17 41.74 -3.76
CA THR A 88 -19.01 40.90 -4.09
C THR A 88 -18.11 40.61 -2.89
N THR A 89 -18.29 41.25 -1.74
CA THR A 89 -17.35 41.21 -0.62
C THR A 89 -18.00 40.83 0.71
N TYR A 90 -17.39 39.90 1.44
CA TYR A 90 -17.89 39.32 2.68
C TYR A 90 -16.83 39.31 3.78
N ARG A 91 -17.25 39.51 5.04
CA ARG A 91 -16.40 39.50 6.23
C ARG A 91 -16.57 38.23 7.05
N VAL A 92 -15.45 37.61 7.44
CA VAL A 92 -15.41 36.42 8.31
C VAL A 92 -14.61 36.73 9.58
N PRO A 93 -15.12 36.49 10.80
CA PRO A 93 -14.39 36.75 12.04
C PRO A 93 -13.12 35.90 12.18
N LYS A 94 -12.04 36.50 12.70
CA LYS A 94 -10.74 35.86 12.90
C LYS A 94 -10.81 34.59 13.75
N ASP A 95 -11.66 34.58 14.78
CA ASP A 95 -11.78 33.47 15.74
C ASP A 95 -12.33 32.16 15.14
N TYR A 96 -12.90 32.23 13.93
CA TYR A 96 -13.38 31.07 13.18
C TYR A 96 -12.34 30.53 12.20
N LEU A 97 -11.16 31.14 12.16
CA LEU A 97 -10.00 30.66 11.42
C LEU A 97 -9.01 30.15 12.45
N THR A 98 -8.95 28.83 12.61
CA THR A 98 -7.87 28.18 13.36
C THR A 98 -6.53 28.55 12.72
N GLU A 99 -5.57 28.94 13.56
CA GLU A 99 -4.22 29.36 13.20
C GLU A 99 -3.65 28.45 12.10
N ILE A 100 -3.47 29.01 10.91
CA ILE A 100 -2.95 28.30 9.74
C ILE A 100 -1.43 28.24 9.90
N GLY A 101 -0.90 27.09 10.30
CA GLY A 101 0.52 26.78 10.13
C GLY A 101 0.87 26.75 8.63
N PRO A 102 2.04 27.26 8.21
CA PRO A 102 2.41 27.22 6.80
C PRO A 102 2.65 25.75 6.39
N ALA A 103 1.77 25.25 5.53
CA ALA A 103 1.75 23.93 4.89
C ALA A 103 0.92 22.80 5.53
N GLU A 104 -0.05 23.09 6.40
CA GLU A 104 -1.12 22.13 6.65
C GLU A 104 -2.25 22.30 5.63
N TYR A 105 -2.42 21.27 4.80
CA TYR A 105 -3.65 21.06 4.04
C TYR A 105 -4.77 20.78 5.03
N VAL A 106 -5.66 21.76 5.25
CA VAL A 106 -6.99 21.42 5.74
C VAL A 106 -7.77 20.93 4.53
N ALA A 107 -7.74 19.63 4.31
CA ALA A 107 -8.88 19.00 3.67
C ALA A 107 -10.04 19.13 4.67
N LEU A 108 -10.90 20.14 4.49
CA LEU A 108 -12.28 20.03 4.96
C LEU A 108 -12.92 18.96 4.09
N VAL A 109 -12.61 17.69 4.38
CA VAL A 109 -13.45 16.58 3.96
C VAL A 109 -14.70 16.77 4.82
N PRO A 110 -15.88 17.05 4.23
CA PRO A 110 -17.12 16.92 4.98
C PRO A 110 -17.08 15.54 5.64
N ASN A 111 -17.40 15.48 6.93
CA ASN A 111 -17.24 14.33 7.84
C ASN A 111 -17.98 13.04 7.44
N ASP A 112 -18.35 12.87 6.17
CA ASP A 112 -19.40 11.95 5.75
C ASP A 112 -18.87 10.82 4.83
N VAL A 113 -17.57 10.45 4.84
CA VAL A 113 -17.05 9.34 3.99
C VAL A 113 -15.88 8.50 4.58
N ALA A 114 -15.57 8.64 5.87
CA ALA A 114 -14.34 8.07 6.44
C ALA A 114 -14.34 6.55 6.71
N ARG A 115 -15.45 5.83 6.47
CA ARG A 115 -15.56 4.39 6.81
C ARG A 115 -15.81 3.47 5.62
N ILE A 116 -15.97 3.99 4.40
CA ILE A 116 -16.10 3.18 3.18
C ILE A 116 -14.72 3.03 2.54
N LYS A 117 -14.21 1.80 2.41
CA LYS A 117 -12.94 1.52 1.73
C LYS A 117 -13.02 1.81 0.24
N TRP A 118 -11.86 2.05 -0.38
CA TRP A 118 -11.75 2.48 -1.77
C TRP A 118 -12.33 1.46 -2.75
N ASN A 119 -12.14 0.16 -2.50
CA ASN A 119 -12.63 -0.92 -3.36
C ASN A 119 -14.16 -0.92 -3.46
N LEU A 120 -14.84 -0.68 -2.35
CA LEU A 120 -16.30 -0.51 -2.33
C LEU A 120 -16.73 0.78 -3.01
N LYS A 121 -16.00 1.89 -2.81
CA LYS A 121 -16.26 3.18 -3.49
C LYS A 121 -16.18 3.06 -5.01
N ASP A 122 -15.18 2.35 -5.52
CA ASP A 122 -14.99 2.15 -6.95
C ASP A 122 -16.03 1.20 -7.53
N LYS A 123 -16.36 0.11 -6.84
CA LYS A 123 -17.42 -0.82 -7.27
C LYS A 123 -18.76 -0.12 -7.45
N ILE A 124 -19.17 0.70 -6.49
CA ILE A 124 -20.50 1.33 -6.51
C ILE A 124 -20.57 2.60 -7.37
N LYS A 125 -19.45 3.01 -7.96
CA LYS A 125 -19.36 4.24 -8.76
C LYS A 125 -20.24 4.12 -10.01
N GLY A 126 -21.26 4.97 -10.09
CA GLY A 126 -22.22 4.97 -11.20
C GLY A 126 -23.26 3.85 -11.14
N MET A 127 -23.32 3.08 -10.05
CA MET A 127 -24.39 2.10 -9.85
C MET A 127 -25.71 2.79 -9.45
N PRO A 128 -26.87 2.26 -9.90
CA PRO A 128 -28.17 2.76 -9.46
C PRO A 128 -28.36 2.60 -7.94
N PRO A 129 -29.02 3.56 -7.24
CA PRO A 129 -29.23 3.50 -5.79
C PRO A 129 -29.91 2.22 -5.28
N GLU A 130 -30.82 1.66 -6.07
CA GLU A 130 -31.57 0.43 -5.80
C GLU A 130 -30.81 -0.87 -6.12
N ARG A 131 -29.61 -0.77 -6.71
CA ARG A 131 -28.79 -1.93 -7.02
C ARG A 131 -28.29 -2.56 -5.72
N GLU A 132 -28.61 -3.83 -5.52
CA GLU A 132 -28.03 -4.64 -4.43
C GLU A 132 -26.58 -5.01 -4.76
N VAL A 133 -25.71 -4.86 -3.77
CA VAL A 133 -24.32 -5.35 -3.78
C VAL A 133 -24.05 -6.09 -2.47
N THR A 134 -23.15 -7.05 -2.50
CA THR A 134 -22.68 -7.71 -1.28
C THR A 134 -21.46 -6.97 -0.74
N ILE A 135 -21.43 -6.69 0.57
CA ILE A 135 -20.35 -5.98 1.25
C ILE A 135 -19.98 -6.71 2.54
N LEU A 136 -18.80 -6.42 3.07
CA LEU A 136 -18.39 -6.79 4.41
C LEU A 136 -18.45 -5.56 5.33
N VAL A 137 -18.95 -5.75 6.54
CA VAL A 137 -18.98 -4.72 7.60
C VAL A 137 -18.22 -5.22 8.82
N MET A 138 -17.35 -4.37 9.34
CA MET A 138 -16.68 -4.58 10.61
C MET A 138 -17.15 -3.52 11.62
N CYS A 139 -17.36 -3.92 12.87
CA CYS A 139 -17.84 -3.06 13.94
C CYS A 139 -16.77 -2.87 15.03
N ARG A 140 -16.76 -1.69 15.67
CA ARG A 140 -15.72 -1.29 16.64
C ARG A 140 -15.71 -2.14 17.90
N ASP A 141 -16.89 -2.35 18.48
CA ASP A 141 -17.07 -3.00 19.79
C ASP A 141 -17.99 -4.23 19.69
N GLY A 142 -17.64 -5.15 18.79
CA GLY A 142 -18.51 -6.28 18.45
C GLY A 142 -19.70 -5.86 17.59
N LEU A 143 -20.54 -6.82 17.20
CA LEU A 143 -21.64 -6.64 16.26
C LEU A 143 -22.86 -5.98 16.92
N SER A 144 -22.68 -4.73 17.37
CA SER A 144 -23.69 -3.92 18.08
C SER A 144 -24.59 -3.10 17.16
N VAL A 145 -24.22 -2.96 15.89
CA VAL A 145 -24.99 -2.26 14.85
C VAL A 145 -26.16 -3.11 14.38
N ASN A 146 -27.35 -2.54 14.26
CA ASN A 146 -28.53 -3.23 13.74
C ASN A 146 -28.49 -3.28 12.20
N LEU A 147 -27.68 -4.19 11.68
CA LEU A 147 -27.36 -4.34 10.26
C LEU A 147 -28.59 -4.61 9.38
N GLU A 148 -29.62 -5.26 9.93
CA GLU A 148 -30.89 -5.56 9.27
C GLU A 148 -31.70 -4.31 8.89
N THR A 149 -31.37 -3.15 9.45
CA THR A 149 -31.99 -1.87 9.04
C THR A 149 -31.48 -1.34 7.72
N TYR A 150 -30.29 -1.79 7.29
CA TYR A 150 -29.62 -1.31 6.09
C TYR A 150 -29.70 -2.33 4.95
N GLY A 151 -29.75 -3.63 5.25
CA GLY A 151 -29.81 -4.67 4.23
C GLY A 151 -30.07 -6.06 4.80
N THR A 152 -29.93 -7.08 3.98
CA THR A 152 -30.05 -8.48 4.41
C THR A 152 -28.69 -9.01 4.86
N VAL A 153 -28.56 -9.37 6.14
CA VAL A 153 -27.36 -10.02 6.65
C VAL A 153 -27.28 -11.44 6.07
N THR A 154 -26.26 -11.71 5.27
CA THR A 154 -26.04 -13.01 4.63
C THR A 154 -25.21 -13.95 5.50
N HIS A 155 -24.26 -13.43 6.27
CA HIS A 155 -23.48 -14.20 7.23
C HIS A 155 -22.98 -13.33 8.39
N ARG A 156 -22.93 -13.89 9.62
CA ARG A 156 -22.32 -13.23 10.79
C ARG A 156 -21.01 -13.92 11.12
N PHE A 157 -19.93 -13.16 11.25
CA PHE A 157 -18.61 -13.71 11.51
C PHE A 157 -18.54 -14.28 12.92
N MET A 158 -17.89 -15.43 13.06
CA MET A 158 -17.73 -16.10 14.36
C MET A 158 -16.97 -15.27 15.40
N SER A 159 -16.17 -14.29 14.94
CA SER A 159 -15.49 -13.32 15.81
C SER A 159 -16.44 -12.41 16.59
N GLY A 160 -17.72 -12.36 16.20
CA GLY A 160 -18.72 -11.45 16.74
C GLY A 160 -18.44 -9.98 16.42
N LYS A 161 -17.54 -9.67 15.48
CA LYS A 161 -17.11 -8.31 15.14
C LYS A 161 -17.47 -7.86 13.73
N GLY A 162 -18.02 -8.74 12.89
CA GLY A 162 -18.41 -8.38 11.55
C GLY A 162 -19.46 -9.29 10.94
N ALA A 163 -19.91 -8.93 9.75
CA ALA A 163 -20.89 -9.65 8.97
C ALA A 163 -20.71 -9.37 7.48
N SER A 164 -21.24 -10.25 6.62
CA SER A 164 -21.52 -9.92 5.23
C SER A 164 -22.99 -9.53 5.07
N LEU A 165 -23.23 -8.51 4.25
CA LEU A 165 -24.55 -7.95 3.97
C LEU A 165 -24.77 -7.87 2.47
N GLN A 166 -25.95 -8.26 2.02
CA GLN A 166 -26.51 -7.79 0.76
C GLN A 166 -27.26 -6.47 1.03
N ILE A 167 -26.83 -5.39 0.39
CA ILE A 167 -27.26 -4.03 0.69
C ILE A 167 -27.53 -3.22 -0.60
N PRO A 168 -28.60 -2.39 -0.66
CA PRO A 168 -28.76 -1.42 -1.72
C PRO A 168 -27.63 -0.39 -1.68
N VAL A 169 -27.11 0.03 -2.83
CA VAL A 169 -26.10 1.09 -2.93
C VAL A 169 -26.49 2.35 -2.15
N ALA A 170 -27.78 2.69 -2.13
CA ALA A 170 -28.33 3.83 -1.38
C ALA A 170 -28.07 3.76 0.15
N HIS A 171 -27.93 2.56 0.72
CA HIS A 171 -27.82 2.35 2.17
C HIS A 171 -26.36 2.25 2.65
N ILE A 172 -25.39 2.16 1.73
CA ILE A 172 -23.96 2.05 2.07
C ILE A 172 -23.44 3.30 2.79
N ARG A 173 -23.82 4.49 2.31
CA ARG A 173 -23.45 5.75 2.97
C ARG A 173 -24.07 5.86 4.38
N PRO A 174 -25.39 5.70 4.56
CA PRO A 174 -26.02 5.66 5.89
C PRO A 174 -25.37 4.66 6.85
N LEU A 175 -25.08 3.44 6.39
CA LEU A 175 -24.41 2.43 7.22
C LEU A 175 -22.98 2.87 7.61
N SER A 176 -22.24 3.51 6.70
CA SER A 176 -20.89 3.99 6.98
C SER A 176 -20.81 5.13 7.99
N GLU A 177 -21.94 5.83 8.21
CA GLU A 177 -22.07 6.93 9.16
C GLU A 177 -22.47 6.43 10.56
N ASP A 178 -22.85 5.16 10.69
CA ASP A 178 -23.20 4.55 11.98
C ASP A 178 -21.97 4.54 12.92
N PRO A 179 -22.09 5.09 14.15
CA PRO A 179 -20.98 5.17 15.09
C PRO A 179 -20.34 3.83 15.41
N GLY A 180 -21.11 2.73 15.38
CA GLY A 180 -20.64 1.38 15.68
C GLY A 180 -19.86 0.73 14.54
N VAL A 181 -19.96 1.23 13.31
CA VAL A 181 -19.23 0.70 12.16
C VAL A 181 -17.77 1.13 12.20
N LEU A 182 -16.85 0.18 12.10
CA LEU A 182 -15.42 0.43 11.96
C LEU A 182 -15.09 0.75 10.49
N PHE A 183 -15.48 -0.13 9.56
CA PHE A 183 -15.39 0.10 8.13
C PHE A 183 -16.36 -0.79 7.34
N LEU A 184 -16.60 -0.40 6.08
CA LEU A 184 -17.27 -1.15 5.02
C LEU A 184 -16.29 -1.43 3.88
N GLU A 185 -16.32 -2.64 3.33
CA GLU A 185 -15.53 -3.02 2.16
C GLU A 185 -16.31 -3.94 1.23
N ASP A 186 -15.80 -4.12 0.01
CA ASP A 186 -16.44 -5.00 -0.95
C ASP A 186 -16.36 -6.48 -0.55
N ASP A 187 -17.45 -7.22 -0.73
CA ASP A 187 -17.45 -8.69 -0.71
C ASP A 187 -17.22 -9.17 -2.14
N PHE A 188 -15.96 -9.22 -2.54
CA PHE A 188 -15.57 -9.55 -3.90
C PHE A 188 -15.51 -11.08 -4.09
N GLU A 189 -15.94 -11.54 -5.27
CA GLU A 189 -15.79 -12.94 -5.64
C GLU A 189 -14.30 -13.26 -5.77
N VAL A 190 -13.84 -14.26 -5.00
CA VAL A 190 -12.51 -14.84 -5.15
C VAL A 190 -12.55 -15.90 -6.24
N HIS A 191 -11.60 -15.84 -7.17
CA HIS A 191 -11.40 -16.86 -8.21
C HIS A 191 -10.11 -17.68 -7.94
N MET A 192 -9.89 -18.77 -8.68
CA MET A 192 -8.56 -19.39 -8.75
C MET A 192 -7.60 -18.39 -9.43
N CYS A 193 -6.56 -17.96 -8.73
CA CYS A 193 -5.98 -16.62 -8.93
C CYS A 193 -4.46 -16.55 -9.18
N LEU A 194 -3.69 -17.64 -9.12
CA LEU A 194 -2.27 -17.61 -9.54
C LEU A 194 -2.13 -17.49 -11.07
N SER A 195 -3.10 -18.04 -11.81
CA SER A 195 -3.16 -17.94 -13.29
C SER A 195 -3.27 -16.50 -13.80
N GLN A 196 -3.59 -15.53 -12.94
CA GLN A 196 -3.64 -14.11 -13.27
C GLN A 196 -2.44 -13.33 -12.72
N SER A 197 -1.90 -13.70 -11.54
CA SER A 197 -0.73 -13.00 -11.00
C SER A 197 0.55 -13.31 -11.78
N ILE A 198 0.69 -14.53 -12.30
CA ILE A 198 1.83 -14.96 -13.12
C ILE A 198 1.93 -14.13 -14.43
N PRO A 199 0.88 -14.03 -15.27
CA PRO A 199 0.92 -13.16 -16.45
C PRO A 199 0.98 -11.68 -16.10
N LEU A 200 0.43 -11.24 -14.96
CA LEU A 200 0.48 -9.83 -14.55
C LEU A 200 1.91 -9.33 -14.32
N ILE A 201 2.81 -10.23 -13.90
CA ILE A 201 4.22 -9.94 -13.72
C ILE A 201 5.10 -10.47 -14.86
N ASN A 202 4.51 -10.97 -15.96
CA ASN A 202 5.20 -11.56 -17.11
C ASN A 202 6.15 -12.72 -16.74
N ALA A 203 5.80 -13.55 -15.75
CA ALA A 203 6.63 -14.69 -15.37
C ALA A 203 6.53 -15.86 -16.37
N ASP A 204 5.39 -16.01 -17.04
CA ASP A 204 5.15 -16.98 -18.11
C ASP A 204 5.99 -16.70 -19.38
N ASP A 205 6.28 -15.43 -19.65
CA ASP A 205 7.21 -15.04 -20.72
C ASP A 205 8.66 -15.49 -20.42
N CYS A 206 9.08 -15.55 -19.15
CA CYS A 206 10.38 -16.12 -18.76
C CYS A 206 10.45 -17.61 -19.08
N TRP A 207 9.40 -18.37 -18.76
CA TRP A 207 9.33 -19.80 -19.05
C TRP A 207 9.39 -20.05 -20.55
N SER A 208 8.70 -19.22 -21.33
CA SER A 208 8.74 -19.25 -22.79
C SER A 208 10.13 -18.95 -23.36
N ALA A 209 10.93 -18.15 -22.64
CA ALA A 209 12.33 -17.88 -22.95
C ALA A 209 13.31 -18.95 -22.41
N GLY A 210 12.80 -19.99 -21.73
CA GLY A 210 13.60 -21.11 -21.23
C GLY A 210 14.17 -20.91 -19.82
N TYR A 211 13.68 -19.91 -19.08
CA TYR A 211 14.06 -19.68 -17.68
C TYR A 211 12.89 -20.02 -16.78
N ASP A 212 13.05 -21.02 -15.93
CA ASP A 212 12.02 -21.47 -14.98
C ASP A 212 12.54 -21.58 -13.53
N GLY A 213 13.80 -21.18 -13.30
CA GLY A 213 14.44 -21.21 -11.99
C GLY A 213 15.27 -22.48 -11.76
N THR A 214 15.37 -23.36 -12.76
CA THR A 214 16.18 -24.58 -12.68
C THR A 214 17.60 -24.29 -12.19
N GLY A 215 18.08 -25.08 -11.24
CA GLY A 215 19.43 -24.97 -10.69
C GLY A 215 19.58 -23.96 -9.53
N THR A 216 18.51 -23.27 -9.15
CA THR A 216 18.49 -22.38 -7.98
C THR A 216 17.78 -23.01 -6.78
N LYS A 217 18.08 -22.52 -5.57
CA LYS A 217 17.45 -22.93 -4.30
C LYS A 217 16.82 -21.75 -3.59
N ILE A 218 15.50 -21.84 -3.36
CA ILE A 218 14.73 -20.88 -2.58
C ILE A 218 14.45 -21.46 -1.19
N CYS A 219 14.94 -20.80 -0.15
CA CYS A 219 14.60 -21.11 1.24
C CYS A 219 13.36 -20.35 1.68
N ILE A 220 12.33 -21.08 2.10
CA ILE A 220 11.09 -20.56 2.67
C ILE A 220 11.21 -20.61 4.19
N ILE A 221 11.45 -19.45 4.82
CA ILE A 221 11.53 -19.29 6.27
C ILE A 221 10.15 -18.92 6.79
N ASP A 222 9.37 -19.92 7.25
CA ASP A 222 7.93 -19.76 7.49
C ASP A 222 7.36 -20.83 8.47
N THR A 223 6.09 -21.22 8.35
CA THR A 223 5.39 -22.25 9.15
C THR A 223 5.71 -23.68 8.71
N GLY A 224 6.44 -23.87 7.60
CA GLY A 224 6.79 -25.17 7.05
C GLY A 224 6.33 -25.34 5.62
N ILE A 225 6.42 -26.56 5.09
CA ILE A 225 5.95 -26.92 3.75
C ILE A 225 5.35 -28.32 3.84
N ASP A 226 4.10 -28.50 3.42
CA ASP A 226 3.49 -29.82 3.27
C ASP A 226 4.09 -30.56 2.06
N PRO A 227 4.90 -31.61 2.27
CA PRO A 227 5.57 -32.30 1.17
C PRO A 227 4.62 -33.18 0.35
N ASN A 228 3.36 -33.36 0.76
CA ASN A 228 2.42 -34.26 0.10
C ASN A 228 1.52 -33.54 -0.91
N HIS A 229 1.59 -32.21 -1.00
CA HIS A 229 0.85 -31.44 -1.98
C HIS A 229 1.44 -31.64 -3.39
N CYS A 230 0.60 -31.70 -4.43
CA CYS A 230 1.02 -31.96 -5.81
C CYS A 230 1.98 -30.91 -6.38
N ASP A 231 1.99 -29.70 -5.82
CA ASP A 231 2.95 -28.65 -6.17
C ASP A 231 4.40 -29.02 -5.84
N PHE A 232 4.59 -29.98 -4.93
CA PHE A 232 5.90 -30.37 -4.41
C PHE A 232 6.17 -31.85 -4.69
N PRO A 233 6.41 -32.22 -5.96
CA PRO A 233 6.78 -33.59 -6.30
C PRO A 233 8.06 -34.02 -5.56
N SER A 234 8.30 -35.33 -5.53
CA SER A 234 9.49 -35.89 -4.86
C SER A 234 10.77 -35.25 -5.39
N GLY A 235 11.61 -34.78 -4.47
CA GLY A 235 12.86 -34.07 -4.80
C GLY A 235 12.72 -32.55 -4.88
N LYS A 236 11.49 -32.00 -4.83
CA LYS A 236 11.27 -30.54 -4.84
C LYS A 236 11.81 -29.86 -3.58
N ILE A 237 11.56 -30.44 -2.41
CA ILE A 237 12.10 -29.99 -1.13
C ILE A 237 13.45 -30.69 -0.91
N VAL A 238 14.55 -29.96 -1.10
CA VAL A 238 15.92 -30.50 -1.10
C VAL A 238 16.62 -30.39 0.26
N ALA A 239 16.12 -29.54 1.15
CA ALA A 239 16.59 -29.41 2.52
C ALA A 239 15.46 -29.02 3.46
N TRP A 240 15.56 -29.42 4.73
CA TRP A 240 14.56 -29.17 5.76
C TRP A 240 15.21 -28.90 7.11
N ALA A 241 14.70 -27.90 7.82
CA ALA A 241 14.94 -27.70 9.24
C ALA A 241 13.68 -27.19 9.94
N ASP A 242 13.49 -27.66 11.18
CA ASP A 242 12.42 -27.23 12.06
C ASP A 242 13.00 -26.73 13.38
N PHE A 243 12.93 -25.42 13.60
CA PHE A 243 13.39 -24.76 14.82
C PHE A 243 12.28 -24.56 15.85
N VAL A 244 11.08 -25.09 15.61
CA VAL A 244 9.92 -24.99 16.49
C VAL A 244 9.70 -26.29 17.24
N ASN A 245 9.54 -27.41 16.51
CA ASN A 245 9.25 -28.72 17.11
C ASN A 245 10.38 -29.74 16.91
N SER A 246 11.48 -29.36 16.25
CA SER A 246 12.63 -30.23 15.97
C SER A 246 12.28 -31.52 15.20
N GLN A 247 11.27 -31.48 14.32
CA GLN A 247 10.91 -32.61 13.47
C GLN A 247 11.89 -32.77 12.30
N GLY A 248 12.31 -34.01 12.05
CA GLY A 248 13.29 -34.33 11.00
C GLY A 248 12.72 -34.42 9.58
N THR A 249 11.40 -34.33 9.41
CA THR A 249 10.72 -34.44 8.10
C THR A 249 9.86 -33.22 7.83
N PRO A 250 9.75 -32.75 6.57
CA PRO A 250 8.90 -31.62 6.21
C PRO A 250 7.43 -31.82 6.58
N TYR A 251 6.81 -30.75 7.05
CA TYR A 251 5.39 -30.64 7.30
C TYR A 251 5.01 -29.16 7.42
N ASP A 252 3.71 -28.86 7.39
CA ASP A 252 3.17 -27.55 7.71
C ASP A 252 1.90 -27.74 8.54
N ASP A 253 1.87 -27.19 9.75
CA ASP A 253 0.76 -27.27 10.69
C ASP A 253 -0.05 -25.96 10.77
N ASN A 254 0.16 -25.06 9.79
CA ASN A 254 -0.58 -23.81 9.62
C ASN A 254 -1.11 -23.64 8.18
N GLY A 255 -0.24 -23.86 7.19
CA GLY A 255 -0.55 -23.75 5.76
C GLY A 255 0.02 -22.52 5.06
N HIS A 256 0.40 -21.47 5.81
CA HIS A 256 0.96 -20.24 5.24
C HIS A 256 2.28 -20.47 4.48
N GLY A 257 3.19 -21.26 5.05
CA GLY A 257 4.47 -21.58 4.41
C GLY A 257 4.32 -22.44 3.16
N THR A 258 3.39 -23.40 3.16
CA THR A 258 3.02 -24.20 1.98
C THR A 258 2.49 -23.31 0.85
N HIS A 259 1.62 -22.35 1.19
CA HIS A 259 1.09 -21.38 0.24
C HIS A 259 2.20 -20.51 -0.37
N CYS A 260 3.09 -19.97 0.46
CA CYS A 260 4.23 -19.16 0.00
C CYS A 260 5.21 -19.97 -0.86
N ALA A 261 5.50 -21.21 -0.48
CA ALA A 261 6.37 -22.12 -1.24
C ALA A 261 5.81 -22.42 -2.63
N SER A 262 4.49 -22.61 -2.73
CA SER A 262 3.78 -22.85 -4.00
C SER A 262 3.81 -21.61 -4.90
N ILE A 263 3.59 -20.41 -4.36
CA ILE A 263 3.74 -19.16 -5.14
C ILE A 263 5.15 -19.02 -5.72
N ALA A 264 6.17 -19.32 -4.91
CA ALA A 264 7.57 -19.18 -5.35
C ALA A 264 7.93 -20.22 -6.42
N ALA A 265 7.60 -21.50 -6.21
CA ALA A 265 8.15 -22.59 -7.03
C ALA A 265 7.22 -23.81 -7.22
N GLY A 266 5.91 -23.71 -6.98
CA GLY A 266 4.97 -24.82 -7.20
C GLY A 266 4.97 -25.33 -8.65
N GLU A 267 4.99 -26.65 -8.82
CA GLU A 267 5.07 -27.29 -10.15
C GLU A 267 3.72 -27.73 -10.74
N TYR A 268 2.69 -27.86 -9.89
CA TYR A 268 1.36 -28.23 -10.35
C TYR A 268 0.62 -26.99 -10.84
N ALA A 269 -0.43 -27.18 -11.64
CA ALA A 269 -1.17 -26.05 -12.21
C ALA A 269 -2.21 -25.52 -11.20
N PRO A 270 -2.27 -24.20 -10.95
CA PRO A 270 -1.42 -23.17 -11.53
C PRO A 270 0.00 -23.18 -10.95
N LYS A 271 1.01 -22.96 -11.80
CA LYS A 271 2.43 -23.00 -11.40
C LYS A 271 2.85 -21.74 -10.65
N GLY A 272 3.78 -21.90 -9.71
CA GLY A 272 4.51 -20.80 -9.09
C GLY A 272 5.43 -20.06 -10.07
N VAL A 273 6.02 -18.96 -9.64
CA VAL A 273 6.84 -18.07 -10.49
C VAL A 273 8.07 -18.77 -11.08
N ALA A 274 8.78 -19.57 -10.28
CA ALA A 274 9.98 -20.30 -10.66
C ALA A 274 9.78 -21.81 -10.46
N PRO A 275 8.96 -22.47 -11.31
CA PRO A 275 8.57 -23.86 -11.09
C PRO A 275 9.74 -24.84 -11.21
N GLY A 276 10.89 -24.47 -11.79
CA GLY A 276 12.10 -25.29 -11.84
C GLY A 276 13.02 -25.16 -10.60
N ALA A 277 12.80 -24.17 -9.74
CA ALA A 277 13.62 -23.95 -8.56
C ALA A 277 13.44 -25.04 -7.49
N SER A 278 14.51 -25.39 -6.79
CA SER A 278 14.43 -26.27 -5.61
C SER A 278 14.02 -25.50 -4.37
N LEU A 279 13.29 -26.14 -3.45
CA LEU A 279 12.84 -25.53 -2.19
C LEU A 279 13.66 -26.04 -1.01
N MET A 280 13.99 -25.14 -0.09
CA MET A 280 14.45 -25.48 1.26
C MET A 280 13.37 -25.04 2.24
N GLY A 281 12.85 -25.94 3.06
CA GLY A 281 11.85 -25.61 4.08
C GLY A 281 12.51 -25.31 5.42
N CYS A 282 12.29 -24.12 5.96
CA CYS A 282 12.82 -23.70 7.25
C CYS A 282 11.67 -23.26 8.15
N LYS A 283 11.19 -24.17 9.02
CA LYS A 283 10.10 -23.87 9.94
C LYS A 283 10.62 -23.08 11.13
N VAL A 284 10.18 -21.83 11.23
CA VAL A 284 10.50 -20.89 12.33
C VAL A 284 9.25 -20.33 13.01
N LEU A 285 8.06 -20.55 12.41
CA LEU A 285 6.77 -20.14 12.93
C LEU A 285 5.98 -21.35 13.44
N THR A 286 5.27 -21.17 14.55
CA THR A 286 4.38 -22.16 15.16
C THR A 286 3.12 -22.40 14.31
N SER A 287 2.30 -23.38 14.68
CA SER A 287 0.98 -23.64 14.06
C SER A 287 0.03 -22.44 14.13
N ALA A 288 0.26 -21.50 15.06
CA ALA A 288 -0.49 -20.24 15.15
C ALA A 288 0.07 -19.12 14.24
N GLY A 289 1.11 -19.40 13.44
CA GLY A 289 1.74 -18.42 12.56
C GLY A 289 2.65 -17.41 13.28
N SER A 290 3.03 -17.69 14.53
CA SER A 290 3.89 -16.82 15.34
C SER A 290 5.24 -17.46 15.64
N GLY A 291 6.29 -16.65 15.74
CA GLY A 291 7.65 -17.10 16.04
C GLY A 291 8.48 -16.01 16.70
N SER A 292 9.61 -16.39 17.28
CA SER A 292 10.54 -15.45 17.92
C SER A 292 11.58 -14.94 16.92
N GLU A 293 12.05 -13.70 17.07
CA GLU A 293 13.15 -13.17 16.25
C GLU A 293 14.39 -14.07 16.29
N SER A 294 14.73 -14.63 17.46
CA SER A 294 15.87 -15.56 17.60
C SER A 294 15.70 -16.84 16.77
N THR A 295 14.46 -17.34 16.63
CA THR A 295 14.18 -18.52 15.79
C THR A 295 14.31 -18.17 14.30
N ILE A 296 13.86 -16.97 13.90
CA ILE A 296 13.97 -16.50 12.53
C ILE A 296 15.45 -16.29 12.14
N ILE A 297 16.25 -15.66 13.02
CA ILE A 297 17.70 -15.50 12.87
C ILE A 297 18.39 -16.86 12.68
N ALA A 298 18.09 -17.85 13.54
CA ALA A 298 18.63 -19.20 13.39
C ALA A 298 18.24 -19.85 12.04
N GLY A 299 17.05 -19.53 11.53
CA GLY A 299 16.61 -19.96 10.20
C GLY A 299 17.40 -19.30 9.06
N ILE A 300 17.73 -18.01 9.18
CA ILE A 300 18.58 -17.28 8.22
C ILE A 300 19.98 -17.91 8.21
N ASP A 301 20.59 -18.11 9.37
CA ASP A 301 21.91 -18.74 9.52
C ASP A 301 21.92 -20.12 8.85
N TRP A 302 20.89 -20.92 9.10
CA TRP A 302 20.77 -22.25 8.53
C TRP A 302 20.60 -22.20 7.01
N ALA A 303 19.78 -21.29 6.48
CA ALA A 303 19.56 -21.14 5.06
C ALA A 303 20.86 -20.83 4.31
N VAL A 304 21.62 -19.85 4.80
CA VAL A 304 22.93 -19.46 4.25
C VAL A 304 23.91 -20.65 4.32
N ASN A 305 24.04 -21.28 5.49
CA ASN A 305 24.99 -22.39 5.68
C ASN A 305 24.66 -23.65 4.85
N ASN A 306 23.40 -23.82 4.43
CA ASN A 306 22.96 -24.94 3.59
C ASN A 306 22.88 -24.56 2.10
N GLY A 307 23.39 -23.38 1.73
CA GLY A 307 23.57 -22.95 0.36
C GLY A 307 22.27 -22.56 -0.32
N ALA A 308 21.40 -21.83 0.37
CA ALA A 308 20.28 -21.13 -0.27
C ALA A 308 20.82 -20.02 -1.19
N ASP A 309 20.26 -19.89 -2.39
CA ASP A 309 20.56 -18.76 -3.29
C ASP A 309 19.61 -17.59 -3.01
N ILE A 310 18.38 -17.92 -2.59
CA ILE A 310 17.31 -16.96 -2.25
C ILE A 310 16.69 -17.34 -0.90
N ILE A 311 16.40 -16.35 -0.06
CA ILE A 311 15.58 -16.48 1.14
C ILE A 311 14.29 -15.68 0.93
N SER A 312 13.14 -16.30 1.17
CA SER A 312 11.84 -15.66 1.24
C SER A 312 11.34 -15.64 2.68
N MET A 313 11.08 -14.44 3.20
CA MET A 313 10.52 -14.21 4.54
C MET A 313 9.18 -13.48 4.43
N SER A 314 8.09 -14.23 4.57
CA SER A 314 6.73 -13.69 4.54
C SER A 314 6.20 -13.37 5.95
N LEU A 315 7.08 -12.76 6.75
CA LEU A 315 6.91 -12.51 8.18
C LEU A 315 7.50 -11.15 8.55
N GLY A 316 7.09 -10.62 9.70
CA GLY A 316 7.67 -9.39 10.21
C GLY A 316 7.22 -9.04 11.61
N GLY A 317 7.91 -8.10 12.21
CA GLY A 317 7.63 -7.54 13.53
C GLY A 317 7.64 -6.02 13.53
N ALA A 318 7.64 -5.44 14.72
CA ALA A 318 7.71 -3.99 14.90
C ALA A 318 8.95 -3.41 14.19
N GLY A 319 8.73 -2.38 13.39
CA GLY A 319 9.77 -1.76 12.57
C GLY A 319 10.71 -0.82 13.31
N GLY A 320 11.71 -0.31 12.59
CA GLY A 320 12.64 0.70 13.07
C GLY A 320 13.52 1.29 11.97
N ASP A 321 14.77 1.56 12.34
CA ASP A 321 15.80 2.18 11.49
C ASP A 321 16.67 1.14 10.77
N GLY A 322 16.24 -0.13 10.76
CA GLY A 322 16.99 -1.25 10.20
C GLY A 322 18.20 -1.67 11.04
N THR A 323 18.26 -1.28 12.32
CA THR A 323 19.33 -1.71 13.25
C THR A 323 18.94 -2.85 14.18
N SER A 324 17.72 -3.40 14.03
CA SER A 324 17.31 -4.61 14.77
C SER A 324 18.26 -5.78 14.49
N ALA A 325 18.33 -6.75 15.41
CA ALA A 325 19.15 -7.95 15.21
C ALA A 325 18.71 -8.71 13.95
N LEU A 326 17.39 -8.84 13.75
CA LEU A 326 16.83 -9.49 12.57
C LEU A 326 17.14 -8.74 11.27
N ALA A 327 17.11 -7.41 11.27
CA ALA A 327 17.46 -6.60 10.10
C ALA A 327 18.95 -6.73 9.77
N GLN A 328 19.83 -6.68 10.77
CA GLN A 328 21.27 -6.85 10.59
C GLN A 328 21.62 -8.26 10.09
N GLU A 329 20.99 -9.30 10.61
CA GLU A 329 21.19 -10.67 10.14
C GLU A 329 20.72 -10.85 8.69
N SER A 330 19.59 -10.22 8.34
CA SER A 330 19.09 -10.24 6.97
C SER A 330 20.06 -9.52 6.01
N ASP A 331 20.65 -8.40 6.42
CA ASP A 331 21.70 -7.72 5.65
C ASP A 331 22.99 -8.54 5.55
N TRP A 332 23.36 -9.28 6.61
CA TRP A 332 24.49 -10.21 6.58
C TRP A 332 24.27 -11.35 5.59
N ALA A 333 23.08 -11.94 5.53
CA ALA A 333 22.76 -12.98 4.54
C ALA A 333 22.93 -12.45 3.11
N VAL A 334 22.54 -11.20 2.86
CA VAL A 334 22.81 -10.54 1.57
C VAL A 334 24.31 -10.38 1.30
N ASP A 335 25.11 -10.05 2.31
CA ASP A 335 26.57 -9.99 2.18
C ASP A 335 27.22 -11.36 1.91
N GLN A 336 26.57 -12.45 2.30
CA GLN A 336 27.00 -13.82 1.95
C GLN A 336 26.63 -14.22 0.50
N GLY A 337 25.97 -13.33 -0.26
CA GLY A 337 25.59 -13.56 -1.65
C GLY A 337 24.18 -14.10 -1.83
N VAL A 338 23.36 -14.17 -0.77
CA VAL A 338 21.98 -14.66 -0.82
C VAL A 338 21.03 -13.51 -1.14
N VAL A 339 20.09 -13.71 -2.08
CA VAL A 339 19.03 -12.74 -2.32
C VAL A 339 17.98 -12.88 -1.23
N VAL A 340 17.67 -11.80 -0.50
CA VAL A 340 16.66 -11.83 0.57
C VAL A 340 15.44 -11.01 0.16
N ALA A 341 14.29 -11.67 0.00
CA ALA A 341 12.99 -11.05 -0.24
C ALA A 341 12.14 -11.10 1.03
N THR A 342 11.61 -9.95 1.45
CA THR A 342 10.79 -9.83 2.66
C THR A 342 9.64 -8.85 2.47
N VAL A 343 8.73 -8.77 3.44
CA VAL A 343 7.51 -7.97 3.36
C VAL A 343 7.67 -6.59 4.00
N VAL A 344 6.89 -5.61 3.51
CA VAL A 344 6.86 -4.26 4.09
C VAL A 344 6.16 -4.21 5.46
N GLY A 345 5.23 -5.13 5.72
CA GLY A 345 4.38 -5.13 6.92
C GLY A 345 2.91 -4.79 6.62
N GLY A 346 2.08 -4.80 7.66
CA GLY A 346 0.62 -4.78 7.56
C GLY A 346 -0.09 -3.65 8.32
N GLU A 347 0.61 -2.57 8.70
CA GLU A 347 0.07 -1.56 9.64
C GLU A 347 -0.59 -0.34 8.95
N GLY A 348 -0.46 -0.19 7.62
CA GLY A 348 -1.25 0.76 6.83
C GLY A 348 -0.82 2.24 6.87
N ALA A 349 -0.04 2.67 7.86
CA ALA A 349 0.34 4.08 8.04
C ALA A 349 1.73 4.42 7.47
N CYS A 350 2.02 5.70 7.29
CA CYS A 350 3.39 6.16 7.01
C CYS A 350 4.33 5.75 8.16
N CYS A 351 5.58 5.43 7.86
CA CYS A 351 6.59 5.07 8.85
C CYS A 351 6.32 3.79 9.62
N THR A 352 5.70 2.81 8.97
CA THR A 352 5.33 1.53 9.58
C THR A 352 6.01 0.33 8.93
N VAL A 353 7.12 0.56 8.22
CA VAL A 353 7.91 -0.53 7.61
C VAL A 353 8.46 -1.41 8.73
N GLY A 354 8.03 -2.66 8.79
CA GLY A 354 8.41 -3.62 9.82
C GLY A 354 9.81 -4.21 9.61
N THR A 355 10.37 -4.84 10.64
CA THR A 355 11.58 -5.68 10.51
C THR A 355 11.19 -7.08 9.99
N PRO A 356 11.95 -7.71 9.07
CA PRO A 356 13.20 -7.27 8.47
C PRO A 356 13.04 -6.37 7.22
N GLY A 357 11.82 -5.95 6.86
CA GLY A 357 11.58 -5.07 5.72
C GLY A 357 12.26 -3.70 5.80
N ASP A 358 12.64 -3.25 6.98
CA ASP A 358 13.41 -2.04 7.23
C ASP A 358 14.94 -2.23 7.05
N ALA A 359 15.43 -3.45 6.83
CA ALA A 359 16.85 -3.72 6.55
C ALA A 359 17.31 -3.05 5.24
N ARG A 360 18.60 -2.73 5.12
CA ARG A 360 19.12 -1.87 4.04
C ARG A 360 19.24 -2.62 2.71
N LYS A 361 19.73 -3.84 2.76
CA LYS A 361 20.17 -4.62 1.59
C LYS A 361 19.09 -5.55 1.06
N VAL A 362 18.17 -6.00 1.91
CA VAL A 362 17.03 -6.86 1.52
C VAL A 362 16.14 -6.19 0.48
N ILE A 363 15.37 -7.00 -0.26
CA ILE A 363 14.31 -6.54 -1.16
C ILE A 363 12.99 -6.57 -0.39
N THR A 364 12.46 -5.38 -0.09
CA THR A 364 11.20 -5.24 0.66
C THR A 364 10.03 -5.10 -0.30
N VAL A 365 9.01 -5.93 -0.12
CA VAL A 365 7.92 -6.09 -1.07
C VAL A 365 6.59 -5.61 -0.48
N THR A 366 5.84 -4.87 -1.27
CA THR A 366 4.46 -4.44 -0.98
C THR A 366 3.46 -5.21 -1.84
N ALA A 367 2.22 -5.38 -1.35
CA ALA A 367 1.18 -6.09 -2.09
C ALA A 367 0.37 -5.17 -3.00
N SER A 368 0.11 -5.64 -4.21
CA SER A 368 -0.94 -5.12 -5.09
C SER A 368 -2.01 -6.17 -5.34
N ASP A 369 -3.19 -5.74 -5.77
CA ASP A 369 -4.17 -6.62 -6.36
C ASP A 369 -3.97 -6.76 -7.87
N LYS A 370 -4.86 -7.52 -8.52
CA LYS A 370 -4.76 -7.83 -9.95
C LYS A 370 -5.15 -6.68 -10.87
N SER A 371 -5.65 -5.58 -10.30
CA SER A 371 -6.00 -4.34 -11.01
C SER A 371 -4.91 -3.27 -10.88
N ASP A 372 -3.74 -3.63 -10.34
CA ASP A 372 -2.68 -2.69 -9.95
C ASP A 372 -3.14 -1.64 -8.94
N ALA A 373 -3.98 -2.02 -7.98
CA ALA A 373 -4.22 -1.21 -6.80
C ALA A 373 -3.40 -1.73 -5.62
N LEU A 374 -2.80 -0.83 -4.84
CA LEU A 374 -2.12 -1.22 -3.60
C LEU A 374 -3.13 -1.76 -2.60
N ALA A 375 -2.72 -2.84 -1.92
CA ALA A 375 -3.51 -3.38 -0.84
C ALA A 375 -3.61 -2.37 0.33
N SER A 376 -4.81 -2.18 0.87
CA SER A 376 -5.04 -1.17 1.92
C SER A 376 -4.32 -1.48 3.23
N PHE A 377 -3.88 -2.72 3.43
CA PHE A 377 -3.19 -3.16 4.64
C PHE A 377 -1.68 -2.90 4.58
N ASN A 378 -1.09 -2.57 3.43
CA ASN A 378 0.35 -2.41 3.34
C ASN A 378 0.88 -1.35 4.31
N SER A 379 1.91 -1.70 5.07
CA SER A 379 2.77 -0.70 5.67
C SER A 379 3.39 0.20 4.60
N ARG A 380 3.75 1.42 5.01
CA ARG A 380 4.30 2.44 4.11
C ARG A 380 5.58 3.00 4.69
N GLY A 381 6.52 3.30 3.81
CA GLY A 381 7.72 4.02 4.19
C GLY A 381 7.46 5.48 4.59
N PRO A 382 8.54 6.22 4.87
CA PRO A 382 9.92 5.73 4.92
C PRO A 382 10.19 4.82 6.13
N THR A 383 11.38 4.22 6.22
CA THR A 383 11.85 3.68 7.51
C THR A 383 12.04 4.82 8.51
N THR A 384 12.17 4.53 9.80
CA THR A 384 12.28 5.61 10.81
C THR A 384 13.54 6.47 10.66
N ASP A 385 14.57 5.99 9.95
CA ASP A 385 15.77 6.74 9.55
C ASP A 385 15.66 7.40 8.16
N GLY A 386 14.47 7.46 7.58
CA GLY A 386 14.18 8.23 6.36
C GLY A 386 14.48 7.53 5.03
N ARG A 387 14.81 6.23 5.02
CA ARG A 387 15.07 5.51 3.76
C ARG A 387 13.76 5.13 3.07
N ILE A 388 13.77 5.17 1.74
CA ILE A 388 12.60 4.78 0.94
C ILE A 388 12.46 3.26 0.90
N LYS A 389 11.36 2.79 1.49
CA LYS A 389 10.84 1.42 1.46
C LYS A 389 9.33 1.48 1.23
N PRO A 390 8.69 0.51 0.57
CA PRO A 390 9.22 -0.74 0.03
C PRO A 390 10.19 -0.52 -1.15
N ASP A 391 10.86 -1.58 -1.60
CA ASP A 391 11.69 -1.54 -2.81
C ASP A 391 10.86 -1.79 -4.07
N ILE A 392 9.88 -2.70 -4.02
CA ILE A 392 9.12 -3.12 -5.21
C ILE A 392 7.71 -3.61 -4.81
N ALA A 393 6.78 -3.65 -5.76
CA ALA A 393 5.45 -4.21 -5.60
C ALA A 393 5.27 -5.51 -6.39
N ALA A 394 4.51 -6.45 -5.82
CA ALA A 394 4.08 -7.67 -6.49
C ALA A 394 2.63 -8.04 -6.09
N PRO A 395 1.96 -8.95 -6.81
CA PRO A 395 0.61 -9.38 -6.47
C PRO A 395 0.58 -10.04 -5.08
N GLY A 396 -0.34 -9.59 -4.22
CA GLY A 396 -0.50 -10.12 -2.86
C GLY A 396 -1.95 -10.15 -2.36
N VAL A 397 -2.94 -9.78 -3.18
CA VAL A 397 -4.36 -9.84 -2.81
C VAL A 397 -5.06 -10.99 -3.54
N SER A 398 -5.66 -11.89 -2.74
CA SER A 398 -6.41 -13.06 -3.18
C SER A 398 -5.59 -13.91 -4.15
N ILE A 399 -4.40 -14.29 -3.70
CA ILE A 399 -3.52 -15.20 -4.42
C ILE A 399 -3.92 -16.62 -4.05
N SER A 400 -4.30 -17.40 -5.06
CA SER A 400 -4.63 -18.82 -4.91
C SER A 400 -3.34 -19.61 -5.00
N ALA A 401 -3.04 -20.47 -4.04
CA ALA A 401 -1.88 -21.37 -4.11
C ALA A 401 -2.15 -22.57 -3.20
N ALA A 402 -1.22 -23.52 -3.12
CA ALA A 402 -1.38 -24.77 -2.38
C ALA A 402 -2.04 -24.60 -0.99
N ASP A 403 -3.05 -25.43 -0.73
CA ASP A 403 -3.69 -25.58 0.57
C ASP A 403 -3.09 -26.79 1.30
N ALA A 404 -2.41 -26.54 2.43
CA ALA A 404 -1.74 -27.58 3.19
C ALA A 404 -2.72 -28.61 3.77
N GLY A 405 -2.30 -29.87 3.83
CA GLY A 405 -3.15 -30.98 4.27
C GLY A 405 -4.12 -31.45 3.20
N THR A 406 -4.11 -30.84 2.01
CA THR A 406 -4.81 -31.32 0.83
C THR A 406 -3.82 -31.98 -0.14
N SER A 407 -4.33 -32.80 -1.06
CA SER A 407 -3.48 -33.44 -2.05
C SER A 407 -3.13 -32.50 -3.21
N CYS A 408 -4.11 -31.72 -3.70
CA CYS A 408 -3.99 -30.89 -4.90
C CYS A 408 -4.94 -29.68 -4.90
N SER A 409 -5.41 -29.22 -3.74
CA SER A 409 -6.37 -28.11 -3.66
C SER A 409 -5.66 -26.81 -3.33
N ASP A 410 -6.19 -25.72 -3.86
CA ASP A 410 -5.67 -24.38 -3.60
C ASP A 410 -6.59 -23.60 -2.66
N VAL A 411 -5.99 -22.67 -1.92
CA VAL A 411 -6.69 -21.69 -1.09
C VAL A 411 -6.25 -20.27 -1.46
N ALA A 412 -7.20 -19.33 -1.44
CA ALA A 412 -6.91 -17.92 -1.68
C ALA A 412 -6.51 -17.22 -0.38
N MET A 413 -5.33 -16.61 -0.36
CA MET A 413 -4.84 -15.78 0.76
C MET A 413 -4.51 -14.36 0.30
N SER A 414 -4.59 -13.40 1.23
CA SER A 414 -4.28 -11.99 1.00
C SER A 414 -3.29 -11.49 2.04
N GLY A 415 -2.21 -10.86 1.59
CA GLY A 415 -1.17 -10.27 2.43
C GLY A 415 0.06 -9.89 1.61
N SER A 416 0.88 -8.99 2.15
CA SER A 416 2.25 -8.78 1.62
C SER A 416 3.06 -10.08 1.62
N SER A 417 2.72 -11.00 2.52
CA SER A 417 3.22 -12.37 2.59
C SER A 417 3.04 -13.18 1.30
N MET A 418 2.06 -12.86 0.46
CA MET A 418 1.91 -13.50 -0.85
C MET A 418 2.73 -12.77 -1.93
N ALA A 419 3.11 -11.51 -1.72
CA ALA A 419 3.90 -10.74 -2.67
C ALA A 419 5.41 -11.06 -2.60
N ALA A 420 5.95 -11.28 -1.39
CA ALA A 420 7.36 -11.67 -1.19
C ALA A 420 7.78 -12.94 -1.96
N PRO A 421 7.02 -14.07 -1.94
CA PRO A 421 7.39 -15.27 -2.69
C PRO A 421 7.31 -15.08 -4.20
N HIS A 422 6.50 -14.15 -4.72
CA HIS A 422 6.57 -13.80 -6.14
C HIS A 422 7.96 -13.23 -6.48
N ILE A 423 8.48 -12.30 -5.67
CA ILE A 423 9.80 -11.71 -5.88
C ILE A 423 10.92 -12.73 -5.67
N ALA A 424 10.79 -13.64 -4.70
CA ALA A 424 11.73 -14.73 -4.53
C ALA A 424 11.80 -15.62 -5.78
N GLY A 425 10.66 -15.93 -6.38
CA GLY A 425 10.60 -16.64 -7.66
C GLY A 425 11.20 -15.84 -8.82
N VAL A 426 10.94 -14.54 -8.93
CA VAL A 426 11.57 -13.70 -9.98
C VAL A 426 13.09 -13.68 -9.83
N ALA A 427 13.60 -13.60 -8.59
CA ALA A 427 15.04 -13.69 -8.33
C ALA A 427 15.62 -15.04 -8.75
N ALA A 428 14.91 -16.15 -8.54
CA ALA A 428 15.29 -17.47 -9.05
C ALA A 428 15.36 -17.51 -10.58
N LEU A 429 14.37 -16.94 -11.29
CA LEU A 429 14.39 -16.83 -12.76
C LEU A 429 15.61 -16.02 -13.25
N MET A 430 15.95 -14.92 -12.56
CA MET A 430 17.10 -14.10 -12.90
C MET A 430 18.45 -14.81 -12.64
N LEU A 431 18.53 -15.61 -11.57
CA LEU A 431 19.72 -16.40 -11.25
C LEU A 431 19.89 -17.61 -12.17
N ASP A 432 18.80 -18.24 -12.60
CA ASP A 432 18.80 -19.24 -13.69
C ASP A 432 19.38 -18.61 -14.97
N ALA A 433 18.89 -17.43 -15.36
CA ALA A 433 19.40 -16.70 -16.51
C ALA A 433 20.85 -16.24 -16.39
N ARG A 434 21.29 -15.88 -15.17
CA ARG A 434 22.66 -15.44 -14.90
C ARG A 434 23.10 -15.83 -13.48
N GLY A 435 23.60 -17.05 -13.33
CA GLY A 435 24.01 -17.60 -12.03
C GLY A 435 25.18 -16.89 -11.34
N THR A 436 25.84 -15.94 -12.01
CA THR A 436 26.89 -15.10 -11.40
C THR A 436 26.39 -13.73 -10.94
N ALA A 437 25.08 -13.45 -11.06
CA ALA A 437 24.52 -12.17 -10.64
C ALA A 437 24.57 -12.03 -9.11
N THR A 438 25.04 -10.90 -8.61
CA THR A 438 25.07 -10.62 -7.17
C THR A 438 23.70 -10.15 -6.67
N PRO A 439 23.39 -10.25 -5.37
CA PRO A 439 22.13 -9.74 -4.82
C PRO A 439 21.87 -8.26 -5.14
N LEU A 440 22.91 -7.43 -5.16
CA LEU A 440 22.79 -6.03 -5.55
C LEU A 440 22.42 -5.86 -7.03
N GLN A 441 23.01 -6.68 -7.92
CA GLN A 441 22.66 -6.66 -9.34
C GLN A 441 21.21 -7.10 -9.56
N ILE A 442 20.76 -8.14 -8.85
CA ILE A 442 19.36 -8.58 -8.86
C ILE A 442 18.44 -7.45 -8.42
N LYS A 443 18.68 -6.87 -7.24
CA LYS A 443 17.88 -5.75 -6.69
C LYS A 443 17.84 -4.55 -7.63
N ASN A 444 18.97 -4.18 -8.23
CA ASN A 444 19.03 -3.05 -9.15
C ASN A 444 18.31 -3.32 -10.48
N CYS A 445 18.42 -4.54 -11.03
CA CYS A 445 17.71 -4.91 -12.25
C CYS A 445 16.20 -4.91 -12.03
N LEU A 446 15.73 -5.45 -10.89
CA LEU A 446 14.33 -5.38 -10.50
C LEU A 446 13.82 -3.93 -10.47
N GLY A 447 14.57 -3.01 -9.84
CA GLY A 447 14.20 -1.60 -9.80
C GLY A 447 14.25 -0.91 -11.17
N ALA A 448 15.23 -1.25 -12.00
CA ALA A 448 15.39 -0.68 -13.34
C ALA A 448 14.29 -1.08 -14.33
N THR A 449 13.64 -2.23 -14.10
CA THR A 449 12.62 -2.76 -15.01
C THR A 449 11.21 -2.75 -14.45
N ALA A 450 11.03 -2.32 -13.19
CA ALA A 450 9.72 -2.20 -12.58
C ALA A 450 8.83 -1.24 -13.38
N ILE A 451 7.55 -1.58 -13.49
CA ILE A 451 6.54 -0.73 -14.09
C ILE A 451 6.09 0.26 -13.02
N ASP A 452 6.52 1.51 -13.17
CA ASP A 452 6.14 2.60 -12.27
C ASP A 452 4.62 2.84 -12.32
N LYS A 453 3.97 2.74 -11.15
CA LYS A 453 2.52 2.92 -10.93
C LYS A 453 2.22 4.07 -9.96
N GLY A 454 3.27 4.66 -9.36
CA GLY A 454 3.17 5.60 -8.26
C GLY A 454 3.63 6.99 -8.65
N ASN A 455 4.33 7.64 -7.71
CA ASN A 455 5.06 8.87 -8.01
C ASN A 455 6.26 8.53 -8.90
N THR A 456 6.70 9.47 -9.73
CA THR A 456 7.90 9.26 -10.52
C THR A 456 9.10 8.93 -9.63
N ASN A 457 9.86 7.90 -10.03
CA ASN A 457 10.99 7.33 -9.29
C ASN A 457 10.56 6.48 -8.08
N LYS A 458 11.51 6.03 -7.26
CA LYS A 458 11.19 5.15 -6.13
C LYS A 458 10.39 5.88 -5.06
N ASP A 459 9.23 5.37 -4.67
CA ASP A 459 8.40 5.98 -3.63
C ASP A 459 8.11 5.06 -2.43
N CYS A 460 7.55 5.61 -1.37
CA CYS A 460 7.25 4.91 -0.12
C CYS A 460 5.97 4.05 -0.15
N LEU A 461 5.35 3.90 -1.32
CA LEU A 461 4.11 3.17 -1.55
C LEU A 461 4.34 1.94 -2.43
N TRP A 462 4.85 2.18 -3.64
CA TRP A 462 5.10 1.22 -4.71
C TRP A 462 6.56 0.79 -4.80
N GLY A 463 7.47 1.49 -4.12
CA GLY A 463 8.89 1.35 -4.37
C GLY A 463 9.19 1.81 -5.79
N TRP A 464 9.92 1.02 -6.56
CA TRP A 464 10.14 1.29 -8.00
C TRP A 464 8.92 0.99 -8.88
N GLY A 465 7.86 0.40 -8.33
CA GLY A 465 6.68 -0.01 -9.08
C GLY A 465 6.42 -1.51 -9.03
N ARG A 466 5.52 -1.98 -9.89
CA ARG A 466 5.20 -3.40 -10.00
C ARG A 466 6.34 -4.13 -10.73
N VAL A 467 6.74 -5.29 -10.21
CA VAL A 467 7.71 -6.15 -10.88
C VAL A 467 7.26 -6.57 -12.28
N ASP A 468 8.23 -6.59 -13.20
CA ASP A 468 8.15 -7.21 -14.52
C ASP A 468 9.28 -8.24 -14.61
N ALA A 469 8.92 -9.52 -14.47
CA ALA A 469 9.86 -10.63 -14.36
C ALA A 469 10.66 -10.81 -15.65
N TYR A 470 9.98 -10.77 -16.81
CA TYR A 470 10.63 -10.92 -18.10
C TYR A 470 11.62 -9.79 -18.37
N ALA A 471 11.20 -8.53 -18.15
CA ALA A 471 12.10 -7.41 -18.30
C ALA A 471 13.31 -7.50 -17.37
N ALA A 472 13.12 -7.94 -16.11
CA ALA A 472 14.21 -8.13 -15.15
C ALA A 472 15.21 -9.23 -15.58
N VAL A 473 14.71 -10.36 -16.10
CA VAL A 473 15.54 -11.45 -16.65
C VAL A 473 16.36 -10.97 -17.85
N ILE A 474 15.73 -10.28 -18.80
CA ILE A 474 16.45 -9.73 -19.96
C ILE A 474 17.47 -8.67 -19.53
N GLN A 475 17.14 -7.85 -18.53
CA GLN A 475 18.02 -6.83 -18.00
C GLN A 475 19.27 -7.43 -17.36
N VAL A 476 19.14 -8.47 -16.52
CA VAL A 476 20.29 -9.08 -15.84
C VAL A 476 21.24 -9.77 -16.82
N ILE A 477 20.72 -10.34 -17.92
CA ILE A 477 21.52 -10.91 -19.00
C ILE A 477 22.35 -9.82 -19.68
N ASN A 478 21.69 -8.74 -20.10
CA ASN A 478 22.28 -7.72 -20.96
C ASN A 478 23.16 -6.71 -20.22
N ASN A 479 22.71 -6.24 -19.06
CA ASN A 479 23.44 -5.27 -18.24
C ASN A 479 23.07 -5.43 -16.75
N PRO A 480 23.74 -6.32 -16.01
CA PRO A 480 23.49 -6.52 -14.58
C PRO A 480 23.95 -5.35 -13.70
N ASN A 481 24.81 -4.46 -14.21
CA ASN A 481 25.34 -3.30 -13.48
C ASN A 481 24.50 -2.03 -13.68
N VAL A 482 23.21 -2.19 -14.00
CA VAL A 482 22.28 -1.07 -14.13
C VAL A 482 22.11 -0.35 -12.79
N SER A 483 21.91 0.97 -12.84
CA SER A 483 21.43 1.73 -11.69
C SER A 483 19.92 1.86 -11.79
N PRO A 484 19.15 1.50 -10.75
CA PRO A 484 17.71 1.69 -10.76
C PRO A 484 17.35 3.18 -10.74
N PRO A 485 16.10 3.55 -11.04
CA PRO A 485 15.61 4.90 -10.84
C PRO A 485 15.94 5.39 -9.42
N PRO A 486 16.27 6.69 -9.27
CA PRO A 486 16.67 7.25 -7.99
C PRO A 486 15.52 7.21 -6.97
N ASP A 487 15.81 7.63 -5.74
CA ASP A 487 14.79 7.86 -4.74
C ASP A 487 13.95 9.10 -5.12
N GLY A 488 12.62 8.95 -5.06
CA GLY A 488 11.63 9.97 -5.30
C GLY A 488 11.09 10.59 -4.01
N ASP A 489 9.91 11.19 -4.08
CA ASP A 489 9.25 11.77 -2.91
C ASP A 489 8.35 10.73 -2.23
N CYS A 490 8.64 10.46 -0.95
CA CYS A 490 7.84 9.57 -0.10
C CYS A 490 6.48 10.16 0.30
N GLY A 491 6.29 11.47 0.17
CA GLY A 491 5.06 12.16 0.53
C GLY A 491 4.73 12.13 2.03
N CYS A 492 5.66 11.66 2.88
CA CYS A 492 5.55 11.66 4.34
C CYS A 492 6.93 11.46 5.03
N SER A 493 7.07 11.91 6.29
CA SER A 493 8.30 11.84 7.10
C SER A 493 8.06 11.24 8.49
N CYS A 494 9.07 10.57 9.06
CA CYS A 494 8.98 9.89 10.37
C CYS A 494 9.33 10.79 11.55
N ASP A 495 10.03 11.89 11.27
CA ASP A 495 10.23 12.94 12.24
C ASP A 495 8.87 13.61 12.43
N GLY A 496 8.33 13.64 13.66
CA GLY A 496 7.10 14.37 13.97
C GLY A 496 7.14 15.88 13.63
N SER A 497 8.22 16.36 13.03
CA SER A 497 8.29 17.58 12.24
C SER A 497 7.89 17.30 10.79
N CYS A 498 6.75 17.85 10.36
CA CYS A 498 6.58 18.25 8.97
C CYS A 498 7.85 18.99 8.53
N LEU A 499 8.65 18.40 7.63
CA LEU A 499 9.81 19.04 6.99
C LEU A 499 9.37 20.13 6.02
N GLY A 500 8.66 21.14 6.55
CA GLY A 500 8.29 22.38 5.89
C GLY A 500 8.92 23.63 6.52
N THR A 501 9.63 23.54 7.66
CA THR A 501 10.00 24.74 8.43
C THR A 501 11.49 24.88 8.83
N ALA A 502 12.34 23.88 8.66
CA ALA A 502 13.72 23.98 9.15
C ALA A 502 14.70 24.71 8.21
N LEU A 503 14.44 24.77 6.90
CA LEU A 503 15.39 25.38 5.94
C LEU A 503 15.32 26.93 5.91
N LEU A 504 14.29 27.54 6.48
CA LEU A 504 14.14 29.01 6.48
C LEU A 504 14.84 29.70 7.68
N LEU A 505 15.10 28.96 8.76
CA LEU A 505 15.72 29.53 9.98
C LEU A 505 17.24 29.72 9.85
N LEU A 506 17.91 28.97 8.96
CA LEU A 506 19.36 29.14 8.71
C LEU A 506 19.69 30.34 7.81
N LEU A 507 18.72 30.83 7.03
CA LEU A 507 18.87 32.07 6.24
C LEU A 507 18.56 33.34 7.04
N LEU A 508 17.88 33.23 8.19
CA LEU A 508 17.53 34.37 9.05
C LEU A 508 18.58 34.67 10.14
N GLY A 509 19.55 33.78 10.38
CA GLY A 509 20.59 33.95 11.42
C GLY A 509 21.87 34.68 10.98
N LEU A 510 22.08 34.93 9.68
CA LEU A 510 23.25 35.66 9.16
C LEU A 510 22.94 37.12 8.77
N GLY A 511 21.69 37.55 8.89
CA GLY A 511 21.24 38.90 8.51
C GLY A 511 21.35 39.98 9.60
N THR A 512 21.63 39.61 10.86
CA THR A 512 21.57 40.55 12.00
C THR A 512 22.93 41.04 12.52
N ALA A 513 24.04 40.78 11.81
CA ALA A 513 25.37 41.27 12.21
C ALA A 513 25.99 42.33 11.27
N ILE A 514 25.28 42.84 10.26
CA ILE A 514 25.77 43.95 9.41
C ILE A 514 24.66 45.01 9.24
N ARG A 515 24.87 46.16 9.91
CA ARG A 515 24.03 47.38 10.00
C ARG A 515 22.78 47.17 10.87
N ARG A 516 22.61 47.81 12.03
CA ARG A 516 23.09 49.09 12.58
C ARG A 516 23.19 48.98 14.09
#